data_AF-K2N382-F1
#
_entry.id   AF-K2N382-F1
#
_cell.length_a   1.000
_cell.length_b   1.000
_cell.length_c   1.000
_cell.angle_alpha   90.00
_cell.angle_beta   90.00
_cell.angle_gamma   90.00
#
_symmetry.space_group_name_H-M   'P 1'
#
loop_
_entity.id
_entity.type
_entity.pdbx_description
1 polymer ?
#
loop_
_entity_poly.entity_id
_entity_poly.type
_entity_poly.pdbx_seq_one_letter_code
_entity_poly.pdbx_strand_id
1 'polypeptide(L)'
;MRWPTFVTMQRKKRVLQRRLKVPPALHQFTKVLDRSSRNELLKLVKKYPSETRRARRQRLFDVATEKKENPEAASKKAPLRVVTGLQEVTRTIEKKTARLVMIANNVDPIELVLWMPTLCRANKIPYAIVKDKARLGRRGGAEDRHVRCNYRCECRGRGRSEESHPLCECTLPGP
;
A
#
# COMPACT_ATOMS: atom_id res chain seq x y z
N MET A 1 -33.69 25.24 6.69
CA MET A 1 -32.70 24.73 7.67
C MET A 1 -31.35 25.42 7.45
N ARG A 2 -30.84 26.23 8.40
CA ARG A 2 -29.52 26.88 8.29
C ARG A 2 -28.44 25.93 8.82
N TRP A 3 -27.54 25.48 7.94
CA TRP A 3 -26.45 24.57 8.33
C TRP A 3 -25.27 25.33 8.96
N PRO A 4 -24.52 24.71 9.89
CA PRO A 4 -23.25 25.26 10.36
C PRO A 4 -22.27 25.56 9.22
N THR A 5 -21.38 26.52 9.44
CA THR A 5 -20.43 27.03 8.43
C THR A 5 -19.51 25.94 7.88
N PHE A 6 -18.96 25.07 8.73
CA PHE A 6 -18.05 23.99 8.30
C PHE A 6 -18.72 22.96 7.37
N VAL A 7 -19.99 22.60 7.64
CA VAL A 7 -20.77 21.70 6.77
C VAL A 7 -21.00 22.36 5.42
N THR A 8 -21.34 23.64 5.42
CA THR A 8 -21.56 24.42 4.20
C THR A 8 -20.27 24.51 3.38
N MET A 9 -19.13 24.77 4.02
CA MET A 9 -17.82 24.82 3.37
C MET A 9 -17.41 23.49 2.74
N GLN A 10 -17.58 22.37 3.45
CA GLN A 10 -17.29 21.03 2.93
C GLN A 10 -18.18 20.68 1.72
N ARG A 11 -19.47 21.02 1.79
CA ARG A 11 -20.41 20.82 0.66
C ARG A 11 -20.04 21.67 -0.55
N LYS A 12 -19.73 22.96 -0.34
CA LYS A 12 -19.26 23.88 -1.40
C LYS A 12 -17.98 23.36 -2.06
N LYS A 13 -16.97 22.94 -1.27
CA LYS A 13 -15.72 22.33 -1.78
C LYS A 13 -16.00 21.15 -2.71
N ARG A 14 -16.89 20.23 -2.30
CA ARG A 14 -17.26 19.05 -3.11
C ARG A 14 -17.99 19.42 -4.41
N VAL A 15 -18.86 20.43 -4.38
CA VAL A 15 -19.56 20.91 -5.59
C VAL A 15 -18.57 21.56 -6.55
N LEU A 16 -17.65 22.39 -6.06
CA LEU A 16 -16.62 23.03 -6.86
C LEU A 16 -15.73 22.00 -7.56
N GLN A 17 -15.26 20.97 -6.84
CA GLN A 17 -14.44 19.90 -7.40
C GLN A 17 -15.13 19.10 -8.52
N ARG A 18 -16.47 19.04 -8.52
CA ARG A 18 -17.24 18.38 -9.58
C ARG A 18 -17.48 19.27 -10.80
N ARG A 19 -17.64 20.58 -10.59
CA ARG A 19 -17.97 21.53 -11.64
C ARG A 19 -16.74 22.05 -12.37
N LEU A 20 -15.63 22.22 -11.65
CA LEU A 20 -14.38 22.65 -12.24
C LEU A 20 -13.77 21.51 -13.07
N LYS A 21 -13.12 21.86 -14.18
CA LYS A 21 -12.34 20.92 -14.98
C LYS A 21 -11.11 20.51 -14.18
N VAL A 22 -11.11 19.30 -13.65
CA VAL A 22 -9.99 18.77 -12.85
C VAL A 22 -8.90 18.25 -13.79
N PRO A 23 -7.63 18.65 -13.61
CA PRO A 23 -6.51 18.11 -14.38
C PRO A 23 -6.42 16.58 -14.31
N PRO A 24 -5.96 15.90 -15.39
CA PRO A 24 -5.92 14.44 -15.44
C PRO A 24 -5.07 13.81 -14.33
N ALA A 25 -3.99 14.49 -13.92
CA ALA A 25 -3.11 14.07 -12.83
C ALA A 25 -3.83 13.98 -11.47
N LEU A 26 -4.87 14.79 -11.25
CA LEU A 26 -5.70 14.74 -10.05
C LEU A 26 -6.91 13.82 -10.25
N HIS A 27 -7.47 13.82 -11.47
CA HIS A 27 -8.63 13.02 -11.80
C HIS A 27 -8.38 11.51 -11.66
N GLN A 28 -7.14 11.03 -11.82
CA GLN A 28 -6.80 9.62 -11.60
C GLN A 28 -7.20 9.10 -10.20
N PHE A 29 -7.16 9.93 -9.16
CA PHE A 29 -7.55 9.53 -7.80
C PHE A 29 -9.07 9.39 -7.61
N THR A 30 -9.87 9.92 -8.54
CA THR A 30 -11.32 9.68 -8.54
C THR A 30 -11.67 8.29 -9.06
N LYS A 31 -10.81 7.71 -9.93
CA LYS A 31 -10.96 6.37 -10.47
C LYS A 31 -10.36 5.36 -9.49
N VAL A 32 -11.22 4.69 -8.74
CA VAL A 32 -10.85 3.73 -7.70
C VAL A 32 -11.16 2.30 -8.14
N LEU A 33 -10.44 1.34 -7.56
CA LEU A 33 -10.70 -0.08 -7.75
C LEU A 33 -12.11 -0.45 -7.28
N ASP A 34 -12.72 -1.43 -7.96
CA ASP A 34 -14.04 -1.97 -7.66
C ASP A 34 -14.08 -2.67 -6.29
N ARG A 35 -15.31 -2.97 -5.84
CA ARG A 35 -15.54 -3.46 -4.48
C ARG A 35 -14.97 -4.88 -4.27
N SER A 36 -15.05 -5.73 -5.29
CA SER A 36 -14.62 -7.14 -5.29
C SER A 36 -13.11 -7.25 -5.21
N SER A 37 -12.39 -6.72 -6.20
CA SER A 37 -10.93 -6.79 -6.26
C SER A 37 -10.27 -6.09 -5.08
N ARG A 38 -10.87 -4.99 -4.60
CA ARG A 38 -10.43 -4.35 -3.35
C ARG A 38 -10.51 -5.30 -2.16
N ASN A 39 -11.58 -6.08 -2.02
CA ASN A 39 -11.73 -6.98 -0.87
C ASN A 39 -10.68 -8.09 -0.88
N GLU A 40 -10.35 -8.63 -2.04
CA GLU A 40 -9.28 -9.62 -2.23
C GLU A 40 -7.91 -9.05 -1.83
N LEU A 41 -7.57 -7.86 -2.33
CA LEU A 41 -6.34 -7.17 -1.92
C LEU A 41 -6.28 -6.97 -0.41
N LEU A 42 -7.40 -6.58 0.21
CA LEU A 42 -7.47 -6.37 1.66
C LEU A 42 -7.42 -7.69 2.48
N LYS A 43 -7.76 -8.84 1.90
CA LYS A 43 -7.52 -10.16 2.54
C LYS A 43 -6.04 -10.46 2.58
N LEU A 44 -5.33 -10.17 1.49
CA LEU A 44 -3.90 -10.38 1.40
C LEU A 44 -3.11 -9.43 2.32
N VAL A 45 -3.53 -8.16 2.47
CA VAL A 45 -2.95 -7.23 3.49
C VAL A 45 -3.04 -7.84 4.89
N LYS A 46 -4.18 -8.46 5.22
CA LYS A 46 -4.44 -9.06 6.52
C LYS A 46 -3.53 -10.27 6.79
N LYS A 47 -3.12 -11.00 5.75
CA LYS A 47 -2.21 -12.16 5.85
C LYS A 47 -0.79 -11.74 6.25
N TYR A 48 -0.34 -10.55 5.84
CA TYR A 48 1.02 -10.05 6.09
C TYR A 48 0.99 -8.79 6.96
N PRO A 49 0.50 -8.86 8.21
CA PRO A 49 0.37 -7.69 9.04
C PRO A 49 1.72 -7.06 9.36
N SER A 50 1.68 -5.81 9.79
CA SER A 50 2.84 -5.19 10.36
C SER A 50 3.18 -5.76 11.74
N GLU A 51 4.48 -6.00 12.01
CA GLU A 51 4.93 -6.29 13.38
C GLU A 51 4.55 -5.14 14.32
N THR A 52 3.93 -5.48 15.46
CA THR A 52 3.72 -4.55 16.55
C THR A 52 5.04 -4.25 17.25
N ARG A 53 5.13 -3.09 17.93
CA ARG A 53 6.35 -2.70 18.67
C ARG A 53 6.76 -3.75 19.71
N ARG A 54 5.79 -4.38 20.40
CA ARG A 54 6.03 -5.44 21.40
C ARG A 54 6.61 -6.70 20.76
N ALA A 55 6.00 -7.19 19.69
CA ALA A 55 6.48 -8.37 18.96
C ALA A 55 7.88 -8.13 18.37
N ARG A 56 8.14 -6.93 17.85
CA ARG A 56 9.47 -6.56 17.35
C ARG A 56 10.53 -6.55 18.45
N ARG A 57 10.20 -6.06 19.66
CA ARG A 57 11.12 -6.07 20.80
C ARG A 57 11.45 -7.49 21.25
N GLN A 58 10.45 -8.36 21.35
CA GLN A 58 10.64 -9.77 21.68
C GLN A 58 11.53 -10.47 20.65
N ARG A 59 11.23 -10.31 19.35
CA ARG A 59 12.06 -10.88 18.28
C ARG A 59 13.53 -10.42 18.36
N LEU A 60 13.76 -9.13 18.64
CA LEU A 60 15.12 -8.60 18.75
C LEU A 60 15.83 -9.14 20.01
N PHE A 61 15.10 -9.36 21.10
CA PHE A 61 15.62 -10.00 22.30
C PHE A 61 16.03 -11.44 22.01
N ASP A 62 15.16 -12.23 21.37
CA ASP A 62 15.42 -13.64 21.03
C ASP A 62 16.60 -13.78 20.06
N VAL A 63 16.69 -12.89 19.05
CA VAL A 63 17.84 -12.86 18.13
C VAL A 63 19.12 -12.47 18.86
N ALA A 64 19.05 -11.60 19.87
CA ALA A 64 20.21 -11.20 20.65
C ALA A 64 20.67 -12.32 21.61
N THR A 65 19.75 -13.10 22.19
CA THR A 65 20.11 -14.28 23.01
C THR A 65 20.74 -15.37 22.15
N GLU A 66 20.16 -15.67 20.99
CA GLU A 66 20.70 -16.67 20.05
C GLU A 66 22.11 -16.32 19.54
N LYS A 67 22.37 -15.02 19.31
CA LYS A 67 23.70 -14.54 18.90
C LYS A 67 24.73 -14.58 20.02
N LYS A 68 24.32 -14.44 21.29
CA LYS A 68 25.24 -14.59 22.43
C LYS A 68 25.65 -16.04 22.61
N GLU A 69 24.72 -16.97 22.41
CA GLU A 69 24.97 -18.40 22.51
C GLU A 69 25.78 -18.93 21.31
N ASN A 70 25.54 -18.42 20.10
CA ASN A 70 26.27 -18.80 18.90
C ASN A 70 26.71 -17.56 18.08
N PRO A 71 28.00 -17.18 18.11
CA PRO A 71 28.50 -15.98 17.41
C PRO A 71 28.43 -16.08 15.87
N GLU A 72 28.36 -17.29 15.31
CA GLU A 72 28.26 -17.53 13.85
C GLU A 72 26.82 -17.76 13.36
N ALA A 73 25.81 -17.74 14.23
CA ALA A 73 24.43 -17.96 13.83
C ALA A 73 23.97 -16.85 12.87
N ALA A 74 23.78 -17.23 11.59
CA ALA A 74 23.28 -16.36 10.54
C ALA A 74 21.97 -15.69 11.00
N SER A 75 21.96 -14.35 11.00
CA SER A 75 20.82 -13.57 11.51
C SER A 75 19.51 -14.01 10.84
N LYS A 76 18.54 -14.49 11.62
CA LYS A 76 17.19 -14.82 11.12
C LYS A 76 16.63 -13.66 10.30
N LYS A 77 16.38 -13.90 9.01
CA LYS A 77 15.81 -12.89 8.11
C LYS A 77 14.46 -12.45 8.64
N ALA A 78 14.21 -11.15 8.64
CA ALA A 78 12.94 -10.60 9.09
C ALA A 78 11.77 -11.16 8.26
N PRO A 79 10.61 -11.40 8.88
CA PRO A 79 9.46 -11.92 8.17
C PRO A 79 8.94 -10.92 7.14
N LEU A 80 8.23 -11.46 6.16
CA LEU A 80 7.58 -10.71 5.09
C LEU A 80 6.46 -9.85 5.69
N ARG A 81 6.56 -8.53 5.50
CA ARG A 81 5.65 -7.54 6.09
C ARG A 81 5.22 -6.51 5.06
N VAL A 82 3.98 -6.07 5.18
CA VAL A 82 3.42 -4.89 4.51
C VAL A 82 4.18 -3.63 4.95
N VAL A 83 4.71 -2.88 3.98
CA VAL A 83 5.46 -1.65 4.23
C VAL A 83 4.47 -0.48 4.28
N THR A 84 4.64 0.38 5.27
CA THR A 84 3.68 1.43 5.59
C THR A 84 4.39 2.77 5.70
N GLY A 85 3.82 3.81 5.09
CA GLY A 85 4.38 5.16 5.12
C GLY A 85 5.04 5.55 3.80
N LEU A 86 4.96 6.85 3.48
CA LEU A 86 5.36 7.36 2.16
C LEU A 86 6.86 7.16 1.89
N GLN A 87 7.74 7.56 2.81
CA GLN A 87 9.20 7.47 2.61
C GLN A 87 9.71 6.03 2.47
N GLU A 88 9.17 5.08 3.25
CA GLU A 88 9.56 3.68 3.12
C GLU A 88 9.06 3.09 1.80
N VAL A 89 7.84 3.46 1.41
CA VAL A 89 7.25 3.03 0.14
C VAL A 89 8.09 3.50 -1.04
N THR A 90 8.56 4.74 -1.03
CA THR A 90 9.28 5.34 -2.17
C THR A 90 10.67 4.75 -2.32
N ARG A 91 11.39 4.57 -1.21
CA ARG A 91 12.65 3.79 -1.17
C ARG A 91 12.47 2.37 -1.73
N THR A 92 11.31 1.76 -1.51
CA THR A 92 11.01 0.41 -2.02
C THR A 92 10.69 0.44 -3.53
N ILE A 93 10.10 1.52 -4.04
CA ILE A 93 9.88 1.72 -5.49
C ILE A 93 11.21 1.89 -6.20
N GLU A 94 12.07 2.77 -5.70
CA GLU A 94 13.39 3.06 -6.29
C GLU A 94 14.28 1.82 -6.30
N LYS A 95 14.26 1.04 -5.21
CA LYS A 95 14.97 -0.25 -5.13
C LYS A 95 14.33 -1.37 -5.96
N LYS A 96 13.17 -1.13 -6.58
CA LYS A 96 12.39 -2.12 -7.36
C LYS A 96 12.10 -3.42 -6.60
N THR A 97 12.03 -3.36 -5.27
CA THR A 97 11.75 -4.54 -4.43
C THR A 97 10.26 -4.78 -4.23
N ALA A 98 9.42 -3.79 -4.56
CA ALA A 98 7.99 -3.90 -4.41
C ALA A 98 7.31 -4.50 -5.64
N ARG A 99 6.36 -5.40 -5.38
CA ARG A 99 5.54 -6.05 -6.42
C ARG A 99 4.23 -5.34 -6.72
N LEU A 100 3.61 -4.68 -5.73
CA LEU A 100 2.33 -3.99 -5.88
C LEU A 100 2.31 -2.72 -5.03
N VAL A 101 1.73 -1.63 -5.53
CA VAL A 101 1.49 -0.38 -4.78
C VAL A 101 0.00 -0.23 -4.51
N MET A 102 -0.36 0.07 -3.28
CA MET A 102 -1.72 0.49 -2.95
C MET A 102 -1.68 1.97 -2.58
N ILE A 103 -2.52 2.76 -3.22
CA ILE A 103 -2.58 4.20 -3.05
C ILE A 103 -3.98 4.58 -2.56
N ALA A 104 -4.07 5.37 -1.50
CA ALA A 104 -5.34 5.91 -1.04
C ALA A 104 -5.73 7.11 -1.91
N ASN A 105 -7.02 7.28 -2.18
CA ASN A 105 -7.54 8.46 -2.90
C ASN A 105 -7.85 9.65 -1.99
N ASN A 106 -8.09 9.43 -0.69
CA ASN A 106 -8.56 10.42 0.27
C ASN A 106 -7.42 10.87 1.19
N VAL A 107 -6.40 11.46 0.57
CA VAL A 107 -5.22 11.97 1.26
C VAL A 107 -5.28 13.49 1.24
N ASP A 108 -5.34 14.08 2.42
CA ASP A 108 -5.24 15.52 2.63
C ASP A 108 -3.88 15.77 3.30
N PRO A 109 -2.90 16.43 2.66
CA PRO A 109 -2.84 17.02 1.30
C PRO A 109 -2.54 16.00 0.16
N ILE A 110 -3.11 16.22 -1.04
CA ILE A 110 -3.03 15.30 -2.20
C ILE A 110 -1.67 15.31 -2.91
N GLU A 111 -0.93 16.40 -2.75
CA GLU A 111 0.40 16.67 -3.29
C GLU A 111 1.41 15.59 -2.90
N LEU A 112 1.24 15.03 -1.70
CA LEU A 112 2.08 13.94 -1.17
C LEU A 112 2.06 12.68 -2.03
N VAL A 113 0.98 12.46 -2.78
CA VAL A 113 0.73 11.21 -3.51
C VAL A 113 0.63 11.46 -5.02
N LEU A 114 0.58 12.71 -5.45
CA LEU A 114 0.40 13.08 -6.87
C LEU A 114 1.43 12.44 -7.81
N TRP A 115 2.68 12.35 -7.36
CA TRP A 115 3.83 11.81 -8.11
C TRP A 115 4.00 10.29 -7.96
N MET A 116 3.21 9.64 -7.10
CA MET A 116 3.34 8.21 -6.85
C MET A 116 2.95 7.36 -8.07
N PRO A 117 1.80 7.59 -8.74
CA PRO A 117 1.44 6.84 -9.94
C PRO A 117 2.47 6.97 -11.08
N THR A 118 3.04 8.17 -11.27
CA THR A 118 4.06 8.42 -12.29
C THR A 118 5.35 7.68 -11.96
N LEU A 119 5.80 7.70 -10.69
CA LEU A 119 6.96 6.96 -10.25
C LEU A 119 6.79 5.44 -10.41
N CYS A 120 5.59 4.92 -10.12
CA CYS A 120 5.29 3.50 -10.27
C CYS A 120 5.30 3.08 -11.75
N ARG A 121 4.77 3.93 -12.64
CA ARG A 121 4.80 3.70 -14.09
C ARG A 121 6.23 3.73 -14.65
N ALA A 122 7.06 4.67 -14.21
CA ALA A 122 8.47 4.76 -14.63
C ALA A 122 9.26 3.50 -14.23
N ASN A 123 9.00 2.96 -13.04
CA ASN A 123 9.67 1.76 -12.53
C ASN A 123 9.00 0.44 -12.92
N LYS A 124 7.95 0.47 -13.76
CA LYS A 124 7.18 -0.70 -14.22
C LYS A 124 6.58 -1.53 -13.06
N ILE A 125 6.13 -0.87 -11.99
CA ILE A 125 5.48 -1.53 -10.85
C ILE A 125 3.96 -1.29 -10.91
N PRO A 126 3.12 -2.33 -10.81
CA PRO A 126 1.68 -2.15 -10.82
C PRO A 126 1.20 -1.43 -9.56
N TYR A 127 0.22 -0.54 -9.72
CA TYR A 127 -0.41 0.21 -8.64
C TYR A 127 -1.93 0.13 -8.72
N ALA A 128 -2.58 0.19 -7.57
CA ALA A 128 -4.04 0.23 -7.44
C ALA A 128 -4.45 1.38 -6.53
N ILE A 129 -5.48 2.12 -6.95
CA ILE A 129 -6.06 3.23 -6.17
C ILE A 129 -7.27 2.71 -5.39
N VAL A 130 -7.26 2.91 -4.08
CA VAL A 130 -8.27 2.43 -3.12
C VAL A 130 -9.01 3.63 -2.52
N LYS A 131 -10.32 3.45 -2.32
CA LYS A 131 -11.26 4.51 -1.89
C LYS A 131 -11.09 5.05 -0.47
N ASP A 132 -10.41 4.34 0.42
CA ASP A 132 -10.34 4.74 1.83
C ASP A 132 -8.99 4.43 2.48
N LYS A 133 -8.28 5.46 2.95
CA LYS A 133 -7.12 5.40 3.84
C LYS A 133 -7.44 4.69 5.15
N ALA A 134 -8.62 4.93 5.71
CA ALA A 134 -9.05 4.31 6.98
C ALA A 134 -9.12 2.77 6.88
N ARG A 135 -9.56 2.25 5.73
CA ARG A 135 -9.64 0.79 5.50
C ARG A 135 -8.27 0.15 5.37
N LEU A 136 -7.34 0.87 4.76
CA LEU A 136 -5.93 0.49 4.69
C LEU A 136 -5.30 0.47 6.09
N GLY A 137 -5.45 1.56 6.86
CA GLY A 137 -4.91 1.68 8.22
C GLY A 137 -5.41 0.60 9.18
N ARG A 138 -6.73 0.34 9.19
CA ARG A 138 -7.33 -0.69 10.07
C ARG A 138 -6.73 -2.09 9.85
N ARG A 139 -6.38 -2.45 8.62
CA ARG A 139 -5.84 -3.78 8.28
C ARG A 139 -4.32 -3.84 8.33
N GLY A 140 -3.65 -2.70 8.14
CA GLY A 140 -2.20 -2.58 8.18
C GLY A 140 -1.61 -2.39 9.57
N GLY A 141 -2.42 -2.36 10.63
CA GLY A 141 -1.96 -2.24 12.03
C GLY A 141 -1.33 -0.89 12.38
N ALA A 142 -1.50 0.12 11.52
CA ALA A 142 -1.00 1.47 11.73
C ALA A 142 -2.17 2.45 11.66
N GLU A 143 -2.33 3.25 12.71
CA GLU A 143 -3.21 4.41 12.65
C GLU A 143 -2.62 5.41 11.65
N ASP A 144 -3.35 5.54 10.55
CA ASP A 144 -3.27 6.67 9.63
C ASP A 144 -2.01 6.87 8.78
N ARG A 145 -1.44 5.78 8.22
CA ARG A 145 -0.37 5.88 7.20
C ARG A 145 -0.62 5.01 5.99
N HIS A 146 -0.47 5.61 4.81
CA HIS A 146 -0.51 5.02 3.48
C HIS A 146 0.06 3.59 3.49
N VAL A 147 -0.81 2.61 3.30
CA VAL A 147 -0.44 1.19 3.39
C VAL A 147 -0.13 0.68 2.00
N ARG A 148 1.03 0.04 1.84
CA ARG A 148 1.39 -0.73 0.66
C ARG A 148 1.69 -2.18 1.06
N CYS A 149 1.02 -3.13 0.41
CA CYS A 149 1.40 -4.53 0.50
C CYS A 149 2.72 -4.81 -0.21
N ASN A 150 3.77 -5.06 0.57
CA ASN A 150 4.94 -5.75 0.06
C ASN A 150 4.61 -7.24 0.04
N TYR A 151 4.31 -7.79 -1.14
CA TYR A 151 4.56 -9.20 -1.39
C TYR A 151 6.03 -9.31 -1.81
N ARG A 152 6.90 -9.86 -0.97
CA ARG A 152 8.01 -10.65 -1.49
C ARG A 152 7.49 -12.09 -1.44
N CYS A 153 7.15 -12.66 -2.59
CA CYS A 153 7.00 -14.10 -2.67
C CYS A 153 8.42 -14.61 -2.81
N GLU A 154 9.02 -15.05 -1.71
CA GLU A 154 9.98 -16.14 -1.83
C GLU A 154 9.13 -17.37 -2.13
N CYS A 155 9.16 -17.85 -3.36
CA CYS A 155 8.63 -19.16 -3.71
C CYS A 155 9.45 -20.23 -2.98
N ARG A 156 9.20 -20.43 -1.68
CA ARG A 156 9.43 -21.71 -1.02
C ARG A 156 8.10 -22.46 -1.02
N GLY A 157 8.05 -23.51 -1.84
CA GLY A 157 6.84 -24.15 -2.31
C GLY A 157 5.87 -24.58 -1.21
N ARG A 158 4.61 -24.14 -1.35
CA ARG A 158 3.37 -24.90 -1.11
C ARG A 158 2.15 -24.02 -1.42
N GLY A 159 1.33 -24.44 -2.38
CA GLY A 159 -0.02 -23.91 -2.61
C GLY A 159 -0.18 -22.97 -3.82
N ARG A 160 -0.05 -23.49 -5.04
CA ARG A 160 -0.64 -22.91 -6.27
C ARG A 160 -2.12 -23.28 -6.29
N SER A 161 -3.04 -22.34 -6.04
CA SER A 161 -4.46 -22.53 -6.42
C SER A 161 -5.36 -21.28 -6.40
N GLU A 162 -4.87 -20.07 -6.11
CA GLU A 162 -5.71 -18.84 -6.18
C GLU A 162 -4.97 -17.64 -6.82
N GLU A 163 -4.06 -17.91 -7.77
CA GLU A 163 -3.42 -16.87 -8.59
C GLU A 163 -4.04 -16.72 -10.00
N SER A 164 -5.16 -17.39 -10.29
CA SER A 164 -5.89 -17.22 -11.54
C SER A 164 -6.95 -16.11 -11.44
N HIS A 165 -6.76 -15.08 -12.28
CA HIS A 165 -7.67 -14.05 -12.83
C HIS A 165 -7.31 -12.59 -12.49
N PRO A 166 -7.33 -11.66 -13.47
CA PRO A 166 -6.77 -11.68 -14.82
C PRO A 166 -5.79 -10.48 -14.94
N LEU A 167 -4.54 -10.64 -14.51
CA LEU A 167 -3.47 -9.66 -14.80
C LEU A 167 -2.20 -10.34 -15.35
N CYS A 168 -2.32 -11.62 -15.70
CA CYS A 168 -1.29 -12.42 -16.34
C CYS A 168 -1.67 -12.65 -17.81
N GLU A 169 -1.68 -11.60 -18.60
CA GLU A 169 -1.38 -11.67 -20.04
C GLU A 169 -1.24 -10.25 -20.56
N CYS A 170 0.01 -9.84 -20.75
CA CYS A 170 0.48 -8.79 -21.65
C CYS A 170 2.02 -8.83 -21.56
N THR A 171 2.59 -9.93 -22.06
CA THR A 171 3.78 -9.81 -22.90
C THR A 171 3.53 -8.65 -23.85
N LEU A 172 4.27 -7.56 -23.70
CA LEU A 172 4.36 -6.57 -24.77
C LEU A 172 5.19 -7.22 -25.88
N PRO A 173 4.66 -7.44 -27.09
CA PRO A 173 5.53 -7.57 -28.26
C PRO A 173 6.22 -6.22 -28.47
N GLY A 174 7.55 -6.26 -28.65
CA GLY A 174 8.35 -5.10 -29.04
C GLY A 174 7.93 -4.55 -30.40
N PRO A 175 8.34 -3.33 -30.71
CA PRO A 175 9.47 -3.16 -31.63
C PRO A 175 10.78 -2.83 -30.92
#